data_AF-E8R2Q1-F1
#
_entry.id   AF-E8R2Q1-F1
#
_cell.length_a   1.000
_cell.length_b   1.000
_cell.length_c   1.000
_cell.angle_alpha   90.00
_cell.angle_beta   90.00
_cell.angle_gamma   90.00
#
_symmetry.space_group_name_H-M   'P 1'
#
loop_
_entity.id
_entity.type
_entity.pdbx_description
1 polymer ?
#
loop_
_entity_poly.entity_id
_entity_poly.type
_entity_poly.pdbx_seq_one_letter_code
_entity_poly.pdbx_strand_id
1 'polypeptide(L)'
;MFDSPNLILIFDAAASISAAVWLGTITFFSFGVAPVVFRTLEPASASTFLRAVFPVYYAFGLGASIVLLPALTCRGLALPEARGPLLGLQLVAVLAGIVIQLYCRESLTPAINQARDAGPQGEARFKHLHRRSVRLNVVVLIIALMATVLHGARPAPRTSGIEEFTPQERAAYDFEFLRELYKSRRQADENKRRNPDPEESREDAASSSGPPSRETRRQGITPER
;
A
#
# COMPACT_ATOMS: atom_id res chain seq x y z
N MET A 1 21.73 1.85 5.40
CA MET A 1 21.26 0.47 5.66
C MET A 1 20.37 0.57 6.87
N PHE A 2 19.05 0.49 6.71
CA PHE A 2 18.11 0.59 7.83
C PHE A 2 17.87 -0.82 8.36
N ASP A 3 18.32 -1.10 9.57
CA ASP A 3 18.01 -2.37 10.23
C ASP A 3 16.51 -2.42 10.56
N SER A 4 15.90 -3.61 10.46
CA SER A 4 14.46 -3.81 10.67
C SER A 4 13.91 -3.23 11.99
N PRO A 5 14.62 -3.24 13.13
CA PRO A 5 14.12 -2.64 14.37
C PRO A 5 13.98 -1.12 14.29
N ASN A 6 14.90 -0.44 13.59
CA ASN A 6 14.86 1.02 13.42
C ASN A 6 13.67 1.42 12.54
N LEU A 7 13.37 0.62 11.52
CA LEU A 7 12.25 0.85 10.62
C LEU A 7 10.90 0.75 11.34
N ILE A 8 10.73 -0.28 12.17
CA ILE A 8 9.52 -0.46 12.99
C ILE A 8 9.33 0.72 13.94
N LEU A 9 10.40 1.16 14.61
CA LEU A 9 10.35 2.30 15.52
C LEU A 9 9.94 3.59 14.81
N ILE A 10 10.46 3.83 13.60
CA ILE A 10 10.09 5.00 12.79
C ILE A 10 8.59 4.95 12.43
N PHE A 11 8.09 3.80 11.97
CA PHE A 11 6.66 3.68 11.63
C PHE A 11 5.75 3.82 12.84
N ASP A 12 6.15 3.26 13.98
CA ASP A 12 5.41 3.36 15.23
C ASP A 12 5.36 4.82 15.75
N ALA A 13 6.48 5.54 15.66
CA ALA A 13 6.57 6.94 16.03
C ALA A 13 5.73 7.80 15.07
N ALA A 14 5.85 7.59 13.76
CA ALA A 14 5.08 8.30 12.75
C ALA A 14 3.58 8.10 12.96
N ALA A 15 3.12 6.85 13.14
CA ALA A 15 1.71 6.56 13.40
C ALA A 15 1.22 7.20 14.71
N SER A 16 2.03 7.19 15.78
CA SER A 16 1.64 7.79 17.07
C SER A 16 1.50 9.31 16.97
N ILE A 17 2.51 9.98 16.40
CA ILE A 17 2.53 11.44 16.23
C ILE A 17 1.38 11.86 15.31
N SER A 18 1.22 11.21 14.16
CA SER A 18 0.16 11.53 13.21
C SER A 18 -1.24 11.32 13.78
N ALA A 19 -1.48 10.21 14.48
CA ALA A 19 -2.77 9.98 15.14
C ALA A 19 -3.06 11.06 16.21
N ALA A 20 -2.04 11.42 17.02
CA ALA A 20 -2.16 12.46 18.03
C ALA A 20 -2.43 13.85 17.42
N VAL A 21 -1.74 14.22 16.34
CA VAL A 21 -1.98 15.50 15.63
C VAL A 21 -3.38 15.53 15.02
N TRP A 22 -3.83 14.43 14.43
CA TRP A 22 -5.15 14.35 13.82
C TRP A 22 -6.25 14.50 14.89
N LEU A 23 -6.17 13.72 15.97
CA LEU A 23 -7.08 13.81 17.11
C LEU A 23 -7.04 15.20 17.77
N GLY A 24 -5.83 15.73 17.97
CA GLY A 24 -5.59 17.03 18.59
C GLY A 24 -6.18 18.17 17.77
N THR A 25 -6.03 18.14 16.45
CA THR A 25 -6.58 19.17 15.55
C THR A 25 -8.10 19.23 15.66
N ILE A 26 -8.78 18.08 15.62
CA ILE A 26 -10.24 18.02 15.72
C ILE A 26 -10.72 18.46 17.11
N THR A 27 -10.06 17.97 18.16
CA THR A 27 -10.45 18.27 19.55
C THR A 27 -10.22 19.74 19.89
N PHE A 28 -9.02 20.27 19.58
CA PHE A 28 -8.67 21.66 19.83
C PHE A 28 -9.58 22.62 19.06
N PHE A 29 -9.87 22.33 17.79
CA PHE A 29 -10.78 23.15 17.02
C PHE A 29 -12.22 23.10 17.55
N SER A 30 -12.74 21.89 17.81
CA SER A 30 -14.15 21.68 18.19
C SER A 30 -14.48 22.17 19.58
N PHE A 31 -13.57 22.02 20.55
CA PHE A 31 -13.81 22.36 21.96
C PHE A 31 -13.06 23.62 22.42
N GLY A 32 -12.01 24.02 21.71
CA GLY A 32 -11.25 25.25 22.00
C GLY A 32 -11.65 26.38 21.07
N VAL A 33 -11.21 26.31 19.81
CA VAL A 33 -11.30 27.43 18.86
C VAL A 33 -12.74 27.83 18.57
N ALA A 34 -13.58 26.90 18.11
CA ALA A 34 -14.94 27.23 17.68
C ALA A 34 -15.81 27.81 18.82
N PRO A 35 -15.84 27.22 20.04
CA PRO A 35 -16.60 27.79 21.15
C PRO A 35 -16.11 29.18 21.58
N VAL A 36 -14.80 29.41 21.59
CA VAL A 36 -14.24 30.73 21.92
C VAL A 36 -14.66 31.76 20.88
N VAL A 37 -14.50 31.45 19.59
CA VAL A 37 -14.88 32.35 18.48
C VAL A 37 -16.36 32.74 18.55
N PHE A 38 -17.27 31.79 18.75
CA PHE A 38 -18.70 32.09 18.83
C PHE A 38 -19.11 32.84 20.10
N ARG A 39 -18.29 32.81 21.15
CA ARG A 39 -18.53 33.57 22.39
C ARG A 39 -17.97 34.98 22.34
N THR A 40 -16.88 35.22 21.61
CA THR A 40 -16.14 36.49 21.65
C THR A 40 -16.41 37.39 20.45
N LEU A 41 -16.84 36.84 19.31
CA LEU A 41 -17.05 37.61 18.08
C LEU A 41 -18.53 37.70 17.71
N GLU A 42 -18.89 38.82 17.10
CA GLU A 42 -20.18 38.98 16.42
C GLU A 42 -20.33 37.96 15.27
N PRO A 43 -21.56 37.55 14.91
CA PRO A 43 -21.80 36.49 13.94
C PRO A 43 -21.13 36.69 12.57
N ALA A 44 -21.03 37.94 12.10
CA ALA A 44 -20.37 38.29 10.85
C ALA A 44 -18.85 38.06 10.94
N SER A 45 -18.21 38.61 11.98
CA SER A 45 -16.78 38.45 12.23
C SER A 45 -16.38 37.00 12.49
N ALA A 46 -17.19 36.24 13.24
CA ALA A 46 -16.99 34.81 13.45
C ALA A 46 -16.98 34.02 12.14
N SER A 47 -17.85 34.38 11.18
CA SER A 47 -17.84 33.78 9.83
C SER A 47 -16.51 33.94 9.14
N THR A 48 -16.05 35.18 9.07
CA THR A 48 -14.90 35.58 8.28
C THR A 48 -13.66 34.90 8.83
N PHE A 49 -13.54 34.88 10.17
CA PHE A 49 -12.50 34.14 10.86
C PHE A 49 -12.54 32.64 10.53
N LEU A 50 -13.69 31.98 10.71
CA LEU A 50 -13.79 30.53 10.47
C LEU A 50 -13.52 30.16 9.01
N ARG A 51 -13.95 30.98 8.04
CA ARG A 51 -13.64 30.79 6.61
C ARG A 51 -12.13 30.82 6.34
N ALA A 52 -11.39 31.67 7.03
CA ALA A 52 -9.93 31.73 6.92
C ALA A 52 -9.23 30.57 7.64
N VAL A 53 -9.80 30.08 8.75
CA VAL A 53 -9.22 28.99 9.55
C VAL A 53 -9.51 27.61 8.96
N PHE A 54 -10.67 27.38 8.32
CA PHE A 54 -11.03 26.07 7.80
C PHE A 54 -10.00 25.43 6.85
N PRO A 55 -9.40 26.16 5.89
CA PRO A 55 -8.33 25.60 5.04
C PRO A 55 -7.15 25.05 5.85
N VAL A 56 -6.72 25.79 6.88
CA VAL A 56 -5.63 25.39 7.78
C VAL A 56 -6.05 24.17 8.61
N TYR A 57 -7.26 24.19 9.17
CA TYR A 57 -7.85 23.06 9.90
C TYR A 57 -7.82 21.76 9.09
N TYR A 58 -8.34 21.80 7.85
CA TYR A 58 -8.33 20.63 6.99
C TYR A 58 -6.93 20.23 6.54
N ALA A 59 -6.01 21.19 6.33
CA ALA A 59 -4.63 20.90 5.98
C ALA A 59 -3.90 20.11 7.09
N PHE A 60 -4.07 20.50 8.36
CA PHE A 60 -3.51 19.74 9.48
C PHE A 60 -4.14 18.35 9.62
N GLY A 61 -5.48 18.27 9.57
CA GLY A 61 -6.19 16.99 9.68
C GLY A 61 -5.87 16.00 8.56
N LEU A 62 -5.87 16.48 7.30
CA LEU A 62 -5.50 15.69 6.13
C LEU A 62 -4.01 15.34 6.14
N GLY A 63 -3.13 16.30 6.42
CA GLY A 63 -1.68 16.05 6.47
C GLY A 63 -1.33 14.96 7.48
N ALA A 64 -1.92 15.02 8.68
CA ALA A 64 -1.72 14.02 9.71
C ALA A 64 -2.25 12.63 9.28
N SER A 65 -3.47 12.56 8.76
CA SER A 65 -4.08 11.29 8.35
C SER A 65 -3.41 10.66 7.11
N ILE A 66 -2.89 11.46 6.17
CA ILE A 66 -2.11 11.01 5.01
C ILE A 66 -0.78 10.38 5.42
N VAL A 67 -0.16 10.84 6.52
CA VAL A 67 1.05 10.21 7.07
C VAL A 67 0.70 8.96 7.90
N LEU A 68 -0.42 9.00 8.63
CA LEU A 68 -0.88 7.89 9.48
C LEU A 68 -1.14 6.61 8.67
N LEU A 69 -1.85 6.71 7.55
CA LEU A 69 -2.25 5.56 6.74
C LEU A 69 -1.04 4.72 6.23
N PRO A 70 -0.02 5.31 5.57
CA PRO A 70 1.16 4.56 5.16
C PRO A 70 2.00 4.10 6.36
N ALA A 71 2.09 4.86 7.46
CA ALA A 71 2.80 4.40 8.65
C ALA A 71 2.20 3.09 9.21
N LEU A 72 0.87 3.00 9.32
CA LEU A 72 0.18 1.77 9.73
C LEU A 72 0.34 0.65 8.71
N THR A 73 0.29 0.97 7.41
CA THR A 73 0.43 -0.02 6.33
C THR A 73 1.84 -0.61 6.32
N CYS A 74 2.87 0.24 6.31
CA CYS A 74 4.28 -0.17 6.30
C CYS A 74 4.64 -0.96 7.56
N ARG A 75 4.09 -0.60 8.72
CA ARG A 75 4.21 -1.41 9.94
C ARG A 75 3.64 -2.82 9.76
N GLY A 76 2.44 -2.95 9.21
CA GLY A 76 1.83 -4.26 8.93
C GLY A 76 2.60 -5.09 7.90
N LEU A 77 3.28 -4.42 6.96
CA LEU A 77 4.19 -5.09 6.03
C LEU A 77 5.45 -5.59 6.74
N ALA A 78 6.08 -4.75 7.57
CA ALA A 78 7.32 -5.06 8.29
C ALA A 78 7.14 -6.09 9.42
N LEU A 79 5.95 -6.15 10.04
CA LEU A 79 5.62 -7.07 11.13
C LEU A 79 4.46 -8.00 10.72
N PRO A 80 4.73 -9.23 10.23
CA PRO A 80 3.69 -10.18 9.84
C PRO A 80 2.69 -10.49 10.96
N GLU A 81 3.16 -10.54 12.21
CA GLU A 81 2.34 -10.75 13.41
C GLU A 81 1.37 -9.60 13.72
N ALA A 82 1.60 -8.40 13.18
CA ALA A 82 0.68 -7.28 13.30
C ALA A 82 -0.49 -7.36 12.29
N ARG A 83 -0.42 -8.28 11.32
CA ARG A 83 -1.46 -8.46 10.31
C ARG A 83 -2.68 -9.13 10.94
N GLY A 84 -3.86 -8.63 10.60
CA GLY A 84 -5.11 -9.19 11.10
C GLY A 84 -6.30 -8.31 10.77
N PRO A 85 -7.52 -8.78 11.09
CA PRO A 85 -8.75 -8.05 10.79
C PRO A 85 -8.81 -6.68 11.48
N LEU A 86 -8.23 -6.56 12.67
CA LEU A 86 -8.20 -5.30 13.41
C LEU A 86 -7.37 -4.22 12.69
N LEU A 87 -6.18 -4.57 12.17
CA LEU A 87 -5.38 -3.65 11.36
C LEU A 87 -6.11 -3.27 10.08
N GLY A 88 -6.73 -4.25 9.40
CA GLY A 88 -7.53 -3.98 8.20
C GLY A 88 -8.68 -3.00 8.47
N LEU A 89 -9.42 -3.20 9.56
CA LEU A 89 -10.48 -2.29 10.00
C LEU A 89 -9.94 -0.88 10.30
N GLN A 90 -8.79 -0.79 10.98
CA GLN A 90 -8.15 0.48 11.29
C GLN A 90 -7.74 1.23 10.01
N LEU A 91 -7.14 0.55 9.03
CA LEU A 91 -6.77 1.14 7.74
C LEU A 91 -7.98 1.64 6.96
N VAL A 92 -9.05 0.85 6.89
CA VAL A 92 -10.31 1.26 6.24
C VAL A 92 -10.94 2.45 6.94
N ALA A 93 -10.93 2.47 8.28
CA ALA A 93 -11.46 3.59 9.06
C ALA A 93 -10.64 4.87 8.83
N VAL A 94 -9.31 4.81 8.84
CA VAL A 94 -8.44 5.96 8.55
C VAL A 94 -8.69 6.47 7.13
N LEU A 95 -8.78 5.58 6.14
CA LEU A 95 -9.10 5.93 4.76
C LEU A 95 -10.47 6.61 4.65
N ALA A 96 -11.50 6.08 5.30
CA ALA A 96 -12.82 6.69 5.35
C ALA A 96 -12.76 8.10 5.97
N GLY A 97 -11.98 8.29 7.04
CA GLY A 97 -11.75 9.59 7.67
C GLY A 97 -11.08 10.61 6.73
N ILE A 98 -10.13 10.18 5.90
CA ILE A 98 -9.52 11.03 4.85
C ILE A 98 -10.57 11.44 3.82
N VAL A 99 -11.34 10.48 3.31
CA VAL A 99 -12.39 10.73 2.30
C VAL A 99 -13.46 11.68 2.84
N ILE A 100 -13.90 11.48 4.09
CA ILE A 100 -14.87 12.37 4.75
C ILE A 100 -14.32 13.79 4.87
N GLN A 101 -13.06 13.96 5.28
CA GLN A 101 -12.44 15.29 5.39
C GLN A 101 -12.31 15.98 4.04
N LEU A 102 -11.88 15.25 3.00
CA LEU A 102 -11.83 15.78 1.63
C LEU A 102 -13.21 16.20 1.14
N TYR A 103 -14.23 15.37 1.34
CA TYR A 103 -15.61 15.71 1.02
C TYR A 103 -16.09 16.96 1.77
N CYS A 104 -15.76 17.07 3.06
CA CYS A 104 -16.11 18.23 3.88
C CYS A 104 -15.42 19.50 3.41
N ARG A 105 -14.13 19.42 3.03
CA ARG A 105 -13.34 20.54 2.51
C ARG A 105 -13.82 21.00 1.14
N GLU A 106 -13.92 20.08 0.18
CA GLU A 106 -14.12 20.40 -1.24
C GLU A 106 -15.59 20.63 -1.61
N SER A 107 -16.53 19.97 -0.92
CA SER A 107 -17.95 20.05 -1.25
C SER A 107 -18.76 20.73 -0.15
N LEU A 108 -18.66 20.23 1.09
CA LEU A 108 -19.60 20.63 2.14
C LEU A 108 -19.35 22.06 2.64
N THR A 109 -18.08 22.45 2.83
CA THR A 109 -17.73 23.79 3.34
C THR A 109 -18.10 24.89 2.34
N PRO A 110 -17.80 24.78 1.03
CA PRO A 110 -18.31 25.73 0.03
C PRO A 110 -19.83 25.80 0.00
N ALA A 111 -20.53 24.66 0.05
CA ALA A 111 -21.99 24.62 0.04
C ALA A 111 -22.61 25.28 1.30
N ILE A 112 -22.00 25.10 2.47
CA ILE A 112 -22.39 25.78 3.71
C ILE A 112 -22.21 27.29 3.56
N ASN A 113 -21.07 27.73 3.01
CA ASN A 113 -20.80 29.15 2.81
C ASN A 113 -21.81 29.79 1.85
N GLN A 114 -22.10 29.15 0.71
CA GLN A 114 -23.10 29.61 -0.25
C GLN A 114 -24.51 29.69 0.35
N ALA A 115 -24.92 28.67 1.11
CA ALA A 115 -26.23 28.67 1.77
C ALA A 115 -26.35 29.79 2.80
N ARG A 116 -25.24 30.14 3.48
CA ARG A 116 -25.18 31.26 4.41
C ARG A 116 -25.23 32.61 3.70
N ASP A 117 -24.52 32.75 2.58
CA ASP A 117 -24.47 33.99 1.80
C ASP A 117 -25.81 34.31 1.12
N ALA A 118 -26.68 33.30 0.92
CA ALA A 118 -28.06 33.47 0.43
C ALA A 118 -29.02 34.09 1.47
N GLY A 119 -28.56 34.40 2.68
CA GLY A 119 -29.35 35.07 3.71
C GLY A 119 -30.59 34.28 4.15
N PRO A 120 -31.74 34.93 4.41
CA PRO A 120 -32.94 34.27 4.95
C PRO A 120 -33.44 33.09 4.11
N GLN A 121 -33.26 33.13 2.79
CA GLN A 121 -33.71 32.07 1.88
C GLN A 121 -32.86 30.79 1.99
N GLY A 122 -31.61 30.93 2.43
CA GLY A 122 -30.66 29.81 2.57
C GLY A 122 -30.61 29.19 3.97
N GLU A 123 -31.28 29.78 4.96
CA GLU A 123 -31.17 29.41 6.38
C GLU A 123 -31.48 27.94 6.66
N ALA A 124 -32.54 27.39 6.06
CA ALA A 124 -32.90 25.98 6.22
C ALA A 124 -31.81 25.04 5.65
N ARG A 125 -31.26 25.39 4.47
CA ARG A 125 -30.18 24.65 3.83
C ARG A 125 -28.89 24.75 4.63
N PHE A 126 -28.55 25.93 5.14
CA PHE A 126 -27.41 26.16 6.02
C PHE A 126 -27.47 25.25 7.26
N LYS A 127 -28.60 25.26 8.00
CA LYS A 127 -28.80 24.41 9.18
C LYS A 127 -28.63 22.92 8.86
N HIS A 128 -29.20 22.46 7.74
CA HIS A 128 -29.08 21.07 7.32
C HIS A 128 -27.62 20.68 7.03
N LEU A 129 -26.93 21.47 6.20
CA LEU A 129 -25.55 21.19 5.80
C LEU A 129 -24.57 21.33 6.99
N HIS A 130 -24.76 22.34 7.84
CA HIS A 130 -23.98 22.53 9.06
C HIS A 130 -24.15 21.35 10.02
N ARG A 131 -25.38 20.88 10.27
CA ARG A 131 -25.60 19.69 11.10
C ARG A 131 -25.00 18.43 10.49
N ARG A 132 -24.95 18.33 9.16
CA ARG A 132 -24.27 17.23 8.46
C ARG A 132 -22.75 17.32 8.67
N SER A 133 -22.13 18.49 8.54
CA SER A 133 -20.69 18.64 8.73
C SER A 133 -20.27 18.33 10.16
N VAL A 134 -21.03 18.80 11.16
CA VAL A 134 -20.77 18.48 12.58
C VAL A 134 -20.82 16.97 12.83
N ARG A 135 -21.84 16.27 12.31
CA ARG A 135 -21.93 14.81 12.46
C ARG A 135 -20.76 14.08 11.80
N LEU A 136 -20.38 14.49 10.60
CA LEU A 136 -19.21 13.92 9.92
C LEU A 136 -17.92 14.21 10.72
N ASN A 137 -17.79 15.40 11.30
CA ASN A 137 -16.64 15.74 12.14
C ASN A 137 -16.56 14.87 13.39
N VAL A 138 -17.69 14.56 14.02
CA VAL A 138 -17.77 13.62 15.16
C VAL A 138 -17.38 12.20 14.73
N VAL A 139 -17.80 11.73 13.56
CA VAL A 139 -17.37 10.43 13.02
C VAL A 139 -15.84 10.41 12.84
N VAL A 140 -15.26 11.46 12.25
CA VAL A 140 -13.81 11.56 12.08
C VAL A 140 -13.09 11.64 13.43
N LEU A 141 -13.65 12.34 14.42
CA LEU A 141 -13.11 12.38 15.79
C LEU A 141 -13.05 10.97 16.40
N ILE A 142 -14.11 10.18 16.27
CA ILE A 142 -14.17 8.80 16.77
C ILE A 142 -13.13 7.94 16.04
N ILE A 143 -13.00 8.07 14.72
CA ILE A 143 -11.98 7.35 13.93
C ILE A 143 -10.57 7.69 14.42
N ALA A 144 -10.27 8.98 14.60
CA ALA A 144 -8.96 9.43 15.08
C ALA A 144 -8.68 8.89 16.49
N LEU A 145 -9.65 8.97 17.40
CA LEU A 145 -9.55 8.42 18.76
C LEU A 145 -9.30 6.91 18.74
N MET A 146 -10.08 6.16 17.96
CA MET A 146 -9.91 4.72 17.82
C MET A 146 -8.54 4.38 17.22
N ALA A 147 -8.08 5.12 16.21
CA ALA A 147 -6.75 4.92 15.66
C ALA A 147 -5.65 5.16 16.71
N THR A 148 -5.77 6.21 17.53
CA THR A 148 -4.85 6.48 18.64
C THR A 148 -4.87 5.38 19.69
N VAL A 149 -6.06 4.96 20.16
CA VAL A 149 -6.22 3.96 21.21
C VAL A 149 -5.77 2.58 20.74
N LEU A 150 -6.18 2.14 19.55
CA LEU A 150 -5.80 0.84 19.00
C LEU A 150 -4.29 0.78 18.72
N HIS A 151 -3.70 1.87 18.24
CA HIS A 151 -2.26 1.94 18.10
C HIS A 151 -1.60 1.90 19.48
N GLY A 152 -2.01 2.72 20.45
CA GLY A 152 -1.39 2.78 21.78
C GLY A 152 -1.53 1.50 22.60
N ALA A 153 -2.65 0.78 22.47
CA ALA A 153 -2.93 -0.48 23.18
C ALA A 153 -2.36 -1.73 22.49
N ARG A 154 -1.60 -1.56 21.40
CA ARG A 154 -0.99 -2.68 20.67
C ARG A 154 -0.01 -3.45 21.57
N PRO A 155 0.05 -4.80 21.47
CA PRO A 155 1.07 -5.58 22.17
C PRO A 155 2.46 -5.24 21.61
N ALA A 156 3.49 -5.37 22.47
CA ALA A 156 4.87 -5.24 22.05
C ALA A 156 5.21 -6.30 20.96
N PRO A 157 6.04 -5.96 19.95
CA PRO A 157 6.49 -6.91 18.96
C PRO A 157 7.19 -8.10 19.62
N ARG A 158 6.89 -9.31 19.14
CA ARG A 158 7.54 -10.56 19.57
C ARG A 158 8.74 -10.91 18.69
N THR A 159 8.83 -10.33 17.50
CA THR A 159 9.90 -10.55 16.52
C THR A 159 10.55 -9.24 16.09
N SER A 160 11.75 -9.33 15.52
CA SER A 160 12.49 -8.19 14.89
C SER A 160 11.84 -7.71 13.58
N GLY A 161 10.75 -8.34 13.14
CA GLY A 161 10.14 -8.12 11.83
C GLY A 161 10.67 -9.09 10.77
N ILE A 162 10.56 -8.70 9.50
CA ILE A 162 11.15 -9.46 8.41
C ILE A 162 12.67 -9.27 8.46
N GLU A 163 13.42 -10.34 8.71
CA GLU A 163 14.88 -10.37 8.54
C GLU A 163 15.21 -10.52 7.06
N GLU A 164 15.79 -9.48 6.46
CA GLU A 164 16.27 -9.53 5.09
C GLU A 164 17.76 -9.90 5.08
N PHE A 165 18.13 -10.89 4.26
CA PHE A 165 19.54 -11.17 3.96
C PHE A 165 20.23 -9.90 3.46
N THR A 166 21.43 -9.64 3.94
CA THR A 166 22.26 -8.57 3.39
C THR A 166 22.50 -8.82 1.89
N PRO A 167 22.82 -7.79 1.08
CA PRO A 167 23.13 -7.99 -0.34
C PRO A 167 24.21 -9.06 -0.58
N GLN A 168 25.15 -9.18 0.35
CA GLN A 168 26.25 -10.15 0.33
C GLN A 168 25.75 -11.56 0.65
N GLU A 169 24.95 -11.73 1.70
CA GLU A 169 24.34 -13.01 2.07
C GLU A 169 23.33 -13.48 1.02
N ARG A 170 22.56 -12.56 0.43
CA ARG A 170 21.64 -12.86 -0.66
C ARG A 170 22.40 -13.31 -1.90
N ALA A 171 23.50 -12.63 -2.26
CA ALA A 171 24.35 -13.08 -3.35
C ALA A 171 24.96 -14.46 -3.09
N ALA A 172 25.45 -14.71 -1.86
CA ALA A 172 26.01 -16.00 -1.47
C ALA A 172 24.94 -17.12 -1.56
N TYR A 173 23.74 -16.85 -1.05
CA TYR A 173 22.60 -17.76 -1.15
C TYR A 173 22.21 -18.04 -2.60
N ASP A 174 22.12 -17.00 -3.44
CA ASP A 174 21.80 -17.14 -4.87
C ASP A 174 22.87 -17.97 -5.60
N PHE A 175 24.15 -17.78 -5.27
CA PHE A 175 25.25 -18.60 -5.81
C PHE A 175 25.14 -20.06 -5.39
N GLU A 176 24.86 -20.35 -4.12
CA GLU A 176 24.65 -21.72 -3.65
C GLU A 176 23.44 -22.38 -4.31
N PHE A 177 22.34 -21.65 -4.42
CA PHE A 177 21.13 -22.10 -5.08
C PHE A 177 21.37 -22.42 -6.56
N LEU A 178 22.03 -21.51 -7.30
CA LEU A 178 22.39 -21.73 -8.71
C LEU A 178 23.35 -22.92 -8.89
N ARG A 179 24.28 -23.11 -7.95
CA ARG A 179 25.19 -24.26 -7.95
C ARG A 179 24.43 -25.58 -7.81
N GLU A 180 23.46 -25.65 -6.91
CA GLU A 180 22.62 -26.84 -6.74
C GLU A 180 21.70 -27.08 -7.94
N LEU A 181 21.13 -26.02 -8.52
CA LEU A 181 20.37 -26.13 -9.76
C LEU A 181 21.21 -26.68 -10.91
N TYR A 182 22.45 -26.21 -11.06
CA TYR A 182 23.36 -26.68 -12.11
C TYR A 182 23.73 -28.15 -11.91
N LYS A 183 24.08 -28.57 -10.68
CA LYS A 183 24.34 -29.97 -10.37
C LYS A 183 23.14 -30.86 -10.68
N SER A 184 21.95 -30.44 -10.28
CA SER A 184 20.70 -31.17 -10.50
C SER A 184 20.41 -31.33 -12.00
N ARG A 185 20.59 -30.27 -12.81
CA ARG A 185 20.47 -30.36 -14.27
C ARG A 185 21.48 -31.29 -14.89
N ARG A 186 22.75 -31.18 -14.50
CA ARG A 186 23.82 -32.06 -15.01
C ARG A 186 23.55 -33.53 -14.69
N GLN A 187 23.06 -33.84 -13.49
CA GLN A 187 22.67 -35.19 -13.12
C GLN A 187 21.46 -35.68 -13.93
N ALA A 188 20.47 -34.81 -14.18
CA ALA A 188 19.34 -35.15 -15.04
C ALA A 188 19.81 -35.46 -16.48
N ASP A 189 20.73 -34.67 -17.02
CA ASP A 189 21.32 -34.89 -18.35
C ASP A 189 22.15 -36.18 -18.39
N GLU A 190 22.97 -36.46 -17.37
CA GLU A 190 23.73 -37.70 -17.24
C GLU A 190 22.80 -38.93 -17.10
N ASN A 191 21.71 -38.81 -16.35
CA ASN A 191 20.72 -39.87 -16.21
C ASN A 191 19.95 -40.09 -17.51
N LYS A 192 19.58 -39.02 -18.24
CA LYS A 192 18.96 -39.11 -19.57
C LYS A 192 19.90 -39.77 -20.58
N ARG A 193 21.21 -39.47 -20.54
CA ARG A 193 22.22 -40.16 -21.37
C ARG A 193 22.38 -41.63 -21.02
N ARG A 194 22.28 -41.97 -19.73
CA ARG A 194 22.45 -43.34 -19.23
C ARG A 194 21.20 -44.21 -19.45
N ASN A 195 20.03 -43.60 -19.44
CA ASN A 195 18.75 -44.25 -19.64
C ASN A 195 17.90 -43.39 -20.60
N PRO A 196 18.21 -43.41 -21.91
CA PRO A 196 17.49 -42.62 -22.90
C PRO A 196 16.05 -43.12 -23.03
N ASP A 197 15.13 -42.20 -23.32
CA ASP A 197 13.73 -42.56 -23.52
C ASP A 197 13.63 -43.58 -24.68
N PRO A 198 12.81 -44.63 -24.54
CA PRO A 198 12.68 -45.68 -25.55
C PRO A 198 12.09 -45.20 -26.89
N GLU A 199 11.49 -44.00 -26.94
CA GLU A 199 11.03 -43.37 -28.19
C GLU A 199 12.16 -42.63 -28.93
N GLU A 200 13.03 -41.89 -28.24
CA GLU A 200 14.13 -41.10 -28.84
C GLU A 200 15.21 -42.03 -29.43
N SER A 201 15.45 -43.18 -28.78
CA SER A 201 16.39 -44.22 -29.25
C SER A 201 15.90 -45.00 -30.48
N ARG A 202 14.59 -44.97 -30.80
CA ARG A 202 14.05 -45.56 -32.04
C ARG A 202 14.20 -44.64 -33.25
N GLU A 203 14.12 -43.33 -33.06
CA GLU A 203 14.33 -42.34 -34.13
C GLU A 203 15.81 -42.26 -34.56
N ASP A 204 16.75 -42.27 -33.61
CA ASP A 204 18.19 -42.27 -33.92
C ASP A 204 18.66 -43.56 -34.60
N ALA A 205 18.10 -44.72 -34.22
CA ALA A 205 18.40 -45.99 -34.87
C ALA A 205 17.88 -46.03 -36.33
N ALA A 206 16.70 -45.47 -36.60
CA ALA A 206 16.12 -45.39 -37.94
C ALA A 206 16.88 -44.43 -38.88
N SER A 207 17.56 -43.42 -38.33
CA SER A 207 18.40 -42.46 -39.07
C SER A 207 19.75 -43.07 -39.53
N SER A 208 20.29 -44.05 -38.80
CA SER A 208 21.62 -44.63 -39.08
C SER A 208 21.68 -45.72 -40.15
N SER A 209 20.53 -46.25 -40.59
CA SER A 209 20.45 -47.23 -41.70
C SER A 209 20.27 -46.53 -43.06
N GLY A 210 21.37 -46.03 -43.64
CA GLY A 210 21.38 -45.48 -45.01
C GLY A 210 21.21 -46.57 -46.10
N PRO A 211 20.61 -46.26 -47.27
CA PRO A 211 20.36 -47.24 -48.34
C PRO A 211 21.65 -47.63 -49.10
N PRO A 212 21.71 -48.82 -49.74
CA PRO A 212 22.93 -49.30 -50.38
C PRO A 212 23.26 -48.49 -51.64
N SER A 213 24.56 -48.25 -51.85
CA SER A 213 25.15 -47.46 -52.94
C SER A 213 24.91 -48.10 -54.31
N ARG A 214 24.36 -47.32 -55.26
CA ARG A 214 24.23 -47.69 -56.67
C ARG A 214 25.57 -47.54 -57.41
N GLU A 215 26.09 -48.65 -57.94
CA GLU A 215 27.20 -48.69 -58.90
C GLU A 215 26.88 -47.92 -60.19
N THR A 216 27.74 -46.98 -60.56
CA THR A 216 27.67 -46.21 -61.80
C THR A 216 28.25 -47.03 -62.96
N ARG A 217 27.37 -47.60 -63.80
CA ARG A 217 27.74 -48.32 -65.04
C ARG A 217 28.17 -47.33 -66.14
N ARG A 218 29.48 -47.23 -66.41
CA ARG A 218 30.01 -46.56 -67.62
C ARG A 218 29.57 -47.32 -68.87
N GLN A 219 28.84 -46.65 -69.77
CA GLN A 219 28.65 -47.13 -71.15
C GLN A 219 29.82 -46.65 -72.01
N GLY A 220 30.55 -47.61 -72.59
CA GLY A 220 31.54 -47.38 -73.62
C GLY A 220 30.88 -47.26 -74.99
N ILE A 221 31.32 -46.27 -75.75
CA ILE A 221 31.08 -46.16 -77.20
C ILE A 221 32.06 -47.12 -77.89
N THR A 222 31.57 -47.95 -78.82
CA THR A 222 32.40 -48.78 -79.72
C THR A 222 32.09 -48.36 -81.17
N PRO A 223 33.09 -48.28 -82.06
CA PRO A 223 32.92 -47.79 -83.44
C PRO A 223 32.64 -48.94 -84.42
N GLU A 224 31.99 -48.65 -85.56
CA GLU A 224 32.19 -49.40 -86.81
C GLU A 224 31.85 -48.54 -88.04
N ARG A 225 32.85 -48.47 -88.93
CA ARG A 225 32.87 -48.19 -90.39
C ARG A 225 32.37 -46.85 -90.94
#